data_AF-A0A0B4FE36-F1
#
_entry.id   AF-A0A0B4FE36-F1
#
_cell.length_a   1.000
_cell.length_b   1.000
_cell.length_c   1.000
_cell.angle_alpha   90.00
_cell.angle_beta   90.00
_cell.angle_gamma   90.00
#
_symmetry.space_group_name_H-M   'P 1'
#
loop_
_entity.id
_entity.type
_entity.pdbx_description
1 polymer ?
#
loop_
_entity_poly.entity_id
_entity_poly.type
_entity_poly.pdbx_seq_one_letter_code
_entity_poly.pdbx_strand_id
1 'polypeptide(L)'
;GQTQMWLGLAAEVQGDGKSADDLAFLRDAWDFRNVLLCEVPNGDFGRTLMRQFLFDAWHSIQLGRLMKSSDERVAAIAEKASKEVAYHLERSADTVVGLGDGTEESHRRMQEALDYLWPYVGEMFQSDDVDAEMVKAGIAPDPVALREEYDALVYRILSDATLTIPESRFAHKGGRTGAMHTEHLGHLLTQMQWLQRAYPGAKW
;
A
#
# COMPACT_ATOMS: atom_id res chain seq x y z
N GLY A 1 -4.77 12.97 1.61
CA GLY A 1 -3.67 13.82 2.12
C GLY A 1 -2.32 13.32 1.66
N GLN A 2 -1.94 12.11 2.10
CA GLN A 2 -0.62 11.52 1.85
C GLN A 2 -0.22 11.44 0.37
N THR A 3 -1.12 10.93 -0.50
CA THR A 3 -0.88 10.84 -1.95
C THR A 3 -0.50 12.19 -2.58
N GLN A 4 -1.15 13.28 -2.17
CA GLN A 4 -0.84 14.63 -2.67
C GLN A 4 0.59 15.04 -2.33
N MET A 5 1.04 14.72 -1.11
CA MET A 5 2.39 15.05 -0.66
C MET A 5 3.44 14.23 -1.39
N TRP A 6 3.23 12.91 -1.52
CA TRP A 6 4.16 12.03 -2.22
C TRP A 6 4.24 12.34 -3.72
N LEU A 7 3.12 12.51 -4.41
CA LEU A 7 3.11 12.87 -5.82
C LEU A 7 3.62 14.30 -6.06
N GLY A 8 3.37 15.23 -5.13
CA GLY A 8 3.92 16.57 -5.19
C GLY A 8 5.45 16.56 -5.16
N LEU A 9 6.04 15.82 -4.22
CA LEU A 9 7.49 15.64 -4.14
C LEU A 9 8.04 14.93 -5.39
N ALA A 10 7.36 13.88 -5.88
CA ALA A 10 7.76 13.19 -7.10
C ALA A 10 7.79 14.13 -8.32
N ALA A 11 6.79 15.00 -8.46
CA ALA A 11 6.72 15.96 -9.55
C ALA A 11 7.82 17.04 -9.46
N GLU A 12 8.13 17.51 -8.24
CA GLU A 12 9.25 18.42 -7.98
C GLU A 12 10.59 17.78 -8.38
N VAL A 13 10.82 16.52 -7.98
CA VAL A 13 12.05 15.77 -8.30
C VAL A 13 12.17 15.49 -9.80
N GLN A 14 11.07 15.20 -10.49
CA GLN A 14 11.08 15.01 -11.95
C GLN A 14 11.48 16.29 -12.70
N GLY A 15 11.13 17.47 -12.19
CA GLY A 15 11.53 18.75 -12.79
C GLY A 15 10.86 19.10 -14.12
N ASP A 16 9.88 18.30 -14.57
CA ASP A 16 9.18 18.46 -15.85
C ASP A 16 8.05 19.51 -15.83
N GLY A 17 7.92 20.27 -14.72
CA GLY A 17 6.84 21.24 -14.54
C GLY A 17 5.44 20.61 -14.34
N LYS A 18 5.38 19.31 -14.05
CA LYS A 18 4.15 18.60 -13.69
C LYS A 18 3.75 18.86 -12.24
N SER A 19 2.48 18.69 -11.95
CA SER A 19 1.90 18.72 -10.60
C SER A 19 1.52 17.31 -10.11
N ALA A 20 1.10 17.20 -8.85
CA ALA A 20 0.54 15.96 -8.32
C ALA A 20 -0.72 15.50 -9.10
N ASP A 21 -1.53 16.43 -9.58
CA ASP A 21 -2.72 16.13 -10.39
C ASP A 21 -2.34 15.56 -11.75
N ASP A 22 -1.30 16.11 -12.40
CA ASP A 22 -0.81 15.56 -13.67
C ASP A 22 -0.34 14.12 -13.49
N LEU A 23 0.38 13.83 -12.39
CA LEU A 23 0.79 12.47 -12.06
C LEU A 23 -0.39 11.57 -11.70
N ALA A 24 -1.44 12.07 -11.03
CA ALA A 24 -2.58 11.24 -10.68
C ALA A 24 -3.46 10.91 -11.90
N PHE A 25 -3.71 11.90 -12.76
CA PHE A 25 -4.78 11.83 -13.74
C PHE A 25 -4.33 11.58 -15.18
N LEU A 26 -3.06 11.85 -15.52
CA LEU A 26 -2.57 11.77 -16.91
C LEU A 26 -1.64 10.56 -17.17
N ARG A 27 -1.26 9.81 -16.14
CA ARG A 27 -0.55 8.53 -16.27
C ARG A 27 -1.50 7.43 -16.74
N ASP A 28 -1.01 6.54 -17.60
CA ASP A 28 -1.69 5.27 -17.91
C ASP A 28 -1.31 4.19 -16.89
N ALA A 29 -2.00 3.04 -16.91
CA ALA A 29 -1.81 1.94 -15.96
C ALA A 29 -0.34 1.51 -15.83
N TRP A 30 0.40 1.45 -16.95
CA TRP A 30 1.81 1.05 -16.96
C TRP A 30 2.75 2.06 -16.28
N ASP A 31 2.29 3.29 -16.04
CA ASP A 31 3.04 4.33 -15.34
C ASP A 31 2.67 4.42 -13.84
N PHE A 32 1.66 3.66 -13.39
CA PHE A 32 1.35 3.53 -11.98
C PHE A 32 2.36 2.62 -11.27
N ARG A 33 2.56 2.88 -9.97
CA ARG A 33 3.59 2.24 -9.14
C ARG A 33 3.03 1.77 -7.80
N ASN A 34 1.70 1.60 -7.70
CA ASN A 34 1.06 1.11 -6.48
C ASN A 34 1.30 -0.39 -6.30
N VAL A 35 1.28 -0.86 -5.05
CA VAL A 35 1.21 -2.29 -4.77
C VAL A 35 -0.12 -2.86 -5.28
N LEU A 36 -0.08 -4.09 -5.79
CA LEU A 36 -1.23 -4.81 -6.33
C LEU A 36 -2.31 -5.03 -5.28
N LEU A 37 -1.92 -5.14 -4.00
CA LEU A 37 -2.88 -5.26 -2.90
C LEU A 37 -3.88 -4.09 -2.89
N CYS A 38 -3.49 -2.88 -3.29
CA CYS A 38 -4.35 -1.69 -3.20
C CYS A 38 -5.37 -1.53 -4.34
N GLU A 39 -5.23 -2.28 -5.43
CA GLU A 39 -6.11 -2.20 -6.60
C GLU A 39 -7.14 -3.32 -6.68
N VAL A 40 -7.03 -4.35 -5.83
CA VAL A 40 -8.04 -5.42 -5.77
C VAL A 40 -9.39 -4.88 -5.28
N PRO A 41 -10.53 -5.43 -5.76
CA PRO A 41 -11.86 -4.95 -5.38
C PRO A 41 -12.13 -5.05 -3.88
N ASN A 42 -12.94 -4.12 -3.37
CA ASN A 42 -13.33 -4.08 -1.95
C ASN A 42 -13.97 -5.39 -1.48
N GLY A 43 -14.83 -6.02 -2.29
CA GLY A 43 -15.61 -7.18 -1.88
C GLY A 43 -16.58 -6.85 -0.74
N ASP A 44 -16.65 -7.72 0.26
CA ASP A 44 -17.40 -7.44 1.48
C ASP A 44 -16.57 -6.67 2.52
N PHE A 45 -17.17 -6.42 3.69
CA PHE A 45 -16.51 -5.69 4.77
C PHE A 45 -15.23 -6.39 5.25
N GLY A 46 -15.26 -7.72 5.40
CA GLY A 46 -14.11 -8.50 5.86
C GLY A 46 -12.93 -8.41 4.90
N ARG A 47 -13.18 -8.52 3.59
CA ARG A 47 -12.14 -8.34 2.57
C ARG A 47 -11.55 -6.93 2.57
N THR A 48 -12.39 -5.91 2.66
CA THR A 48 -11.92 -4.51 2.72
C THR A 48 -11.05 -4.27 3.96
N LEU A 49 -11.48 -4.77 5.13
CA LEU A 49 -10.76 -4.57 6.40
C LEU A 49 -9.46 -5.36 6.44
N MET A 50 -9.45 -6.60 5.97
CA MET A 50 -8.22 -7.39 5.89
C MET A 50 -7.19 -6.74 4.94
N ARG A 51 -7.63 -6.21 3.79
CA ARG A 51 -6.74 -5.47 2.86
C ARG A 51 -6.16 -4.23 3.54
N GLN A 52 -7.00 -3.49 4.26
CA GLN A 52 -6.60 -2.30 5.01
C GLN A 52 -5.55 -2.65 6.06
N PHE A 53 -5.81 -3.66 6.90
CA PHE A 53 -4.88 -4.13 7.93
C PHE A 53 -3.53 -4.57 7.34
N LEU A 54 -3.54 -5.44 6.32
CA LEU A 54 -2.31 -5.93 5.69
C LEU A 54 -1.46 -4.79 5.12
N PHE A 55 -2.10 -3.77 4.56
CA PHE A 55 -1.40 -2.58 4.07
C PHE A 55 -0.92 -1.66 5.19
N ASP A 56 -1.75 -1.36 6.19
CA ASP A 56 -1.42 -0.46 7.30
C ASP A 56 -0.27 -0.99 8.15
N ALA A 57 -0.19 -2.32 8.34
CA ALA A 57 0.93 -2.96 9.02
C ALA A 57 2.26 -2.69 8.32
N TRP A 58 2.29 -2.80 6.98
CA TRP A 58 3.47 -2.49 6.18
C TRP A 58 3.77 -1.00 6.19
N HIS A 59 2.73 -0.19 5.99
CA HIS A 59 2.86 1.25 5.87
C HIS A 59 3.37 1.89 7.17
N SER A 60 2.92 1.39 8.33
CA SER A 60 3.41 1.85 9.65
C SER A 60 4.92 1.63 9.79
N ILE A 61 5.40 0.44 9.44
CA ILE A 61 6.82 0.09 9.50
C ILE A 61 7.62 0.92 8.48
N GLN A 62 7.16 0.98 7.23
CA GLN A 62 7.80 1.74 6.15
C GLN A 62 7.95 3.21 6.54
N LEU A 63 6.90 3.85 7.05
CA LEU A 63 6.94 5.24 7.49
C LEU A 63 7.89 5.45 8.67
N GLY A 64 7.90 4.53 9.64
CA GLY A 64 8.85 4.58 10.76
C GLY A 64 10.33 4.55 10.31
N ARG A 65 10.63 3.90 9.18
CA ARG A 65 11.96 3.94 8.55
C ARG A 65 12.18 5.22 7.75
N LEU A 66 11.19 5.66 6.95
CA LEU A 66 11.28 6.88 6.15
C LEU A 66 11.40 8.16 6.98
N MET A 67 10.89 8.18 8.21
CA MET A 67 11.14 9.27 9.16
C MET A 67 12.63 9.48 9.48
N LYS A 68 13.49 8.49 9.21
CA LYS A 68 14.95 8.55 9.37
C LYS A 68 15.68 8.80 8.05
N SER A 69 14.96 9.16 7.00
CA SER A 69 15.53 9.44 5.67
C SER A 69 16.57 10.55 5.72
N SER A 70 17.60 10.44 4.88
CA SER A 70 18.55 11.53 4.61
C SER A 70 17.93 12.68 3.81
N ASP A 71 16.81 12.45 3.09
CA ASP A 71 16.04 13.51 2.44
C ASP A 71 15.00 14.07 3.42
N GLU A 72 15.20 15.32 3.84
CA GLU A 72 14.34 16.00 4.81
C GLU A 72 12.88 16.10 4.34
N ARG A 73 12.62 16.17 3.02
CA ARG A 73 11.27 16.24 2.47
C ARG A 73 10.57 14.90 2.62
N VAL A 74 11.27 13.80 2.38
CA VAL A 74 10.76 12.42 2.60
C VAL A 74 10.48 12.20 4.08
N ALA A 75 11.42 12.56 4.96
CA ALA A 75 11.24 12.43 6.41
C ALA A 75 10.04 13.24 6.93
N ALA A 76 9.86 14.48 6.45
CA ALA A 76 8.75 15.34 6.84
C ALA A 76 7.38 14.79 6.40
N ILE A 77 7.27 14.26 5.16
CA ILE A 77 6.04 13.61 4.71
C ILE A 77 5.77 12.36 5.56
N ALA A 78 6.79 11.57 5.85
CA ALA A 78 6.66 10.36 6.64
C ALA A 78 6.21 10.65 8.07
N GLU A 79 6.77 11.67 8.72
CA GLU A 79 6.35 12.10 10.07
C GLU A 79 4.87 12.49 10.09
N LYS A 80 4.43 13.26 9.10
CA LYS A 80 3.03 13.68 9.00
C LYS A 80 2.08 12.50 8.76
N ALA A 81 2.46 11.59 7.86
CA ALA A 81 1.66 10.40 7.54
C ALA A 81 1.62 9.39 8.71
N SER A 82 2.70 9.27 9.49
CA SER A 82 2.84 8.26 10.56
C SER A 82 1.72 8.34 11.60
N LYS A 83 1.27 9.55 11.94
CA LYS A 83 0.20 9.78 12.93
C LYS A 83 -1.14 9.24 12.44
N GLU A 84 -1.46 9.44 11.16
CA GLU A 84 -2.68 8.92 10.53
C GLU A 84 -2.61 7.39 10.42
N VAL A 85 -1.47 6.85 9.97
CA VAL A 85 -1.29 5.41 9.77
C VAL A 85 -1.27 4.63 11.08
N ALA A 86 -0.74 5.19 12.16
CA ALA A 86 -0.84 4.57 13.48
C ALA A 86 -2.30 4.35 13.90
N TYR A 87 -3.16 5.35 13.65
CA TYR A 87 -4.60 5.23 13.90
C TYR A 87 -5.28 4.22 12.97
N HIS A 88 -4.92 4.19 11.69
CA HIS A 88 -5.46 3.20 10.75
C HIS A 88 -5.09 1.76 11.14
N LEU A 89 -3.82 1.53 11.53
CA LEU A 89 -3.34 0.22 11.95
C LEU A 89 -4.04 -0.25 13.23
N GLU A 90 -4.14 0.61 14.25
CA GLU A 90 -4.87 0.28 15.49
C GLU A 90 -6.32 -0.12 15.17
N ARG A 91 -7.03 0.71 14.40
CA ARG A 91 -8.43 0.49 14.08
C ARG A 91 -8.67 -0.77 13.25
N SER A 92 -7.82 -1.01 12.24
CA SER A 92 -7.94 -2.17 11.37
C SER A 92 -7.56 -3.46 12.11
N ALA A 93 -6.51 -3.45 12.92
CA ALA A 93 -6.10 -4.60 13.72
C ALA A 93 -7.17 -5.02 14.73
N ASP A 94 -7.73 -4.07 15.50
CA ASP A 94 -8.82 -4.35 16.46
C ASP A 94 -10.04 -4.95 15.78
N THR A 95 -10.38 -4.43 14.58
CA THR A 95 -11.52 -4.93 13.81
C THR A 95 -11.25 -6.33 13.25
N VAL A 96 -10.03 -6.61 12.81
CA VAL A 96 -9.62 -7.95 12.35
C VAL A 96 -9.72 -8.96 13.48
N VAL A 97 -9.24 -8.62 14.69
CA VAL A 97 -9.36 -9.48 15.87
C VAL A 97 -10.83 -9.74 16.22
N GLY A 98 -11.64 -8.68 16.33
CA GLY A 98 -13.05 -8.82 16.70
C GLY A 98 -13.91 -9.59 15.68
N LEU A 99 -13.56 -9.55 14.40
CA LEU A 99 -14.27 -10.33 13.37
C LEU A 99 -13.73 -11.75 13.25
N GLY A 100 -12.42 -11.93 13.41
CA GLY A 100 -11.75 -13.23 13.41
C GLY A 100 -12.22 -14.08 14.58
N ASP A 101 -12.04 -13.61 15.83
CA ASP A 101 -12.49 -14.30 17.05
C ASP A 101 -13.97 -13.99 17.39
N GLY A 102 -14.79 -13.79 16.36
CA GLY A 102 -16.19 -13.42 16.48
C GLY A 102 -17.14 -14.61 16.39
N THR A 103 -18.11 -14.50 15.47
CA THR A 103 -19.02 -15.58 15.12
C THR A 103 -18.38 -16.55 14.12
N GLU A 104 -18.92 -17.76 13.97
CA GLU A 104 -18.46 -18.70 12.92
C GLU A 104 -18.49 -18.07 11.52
N GLU A 105 -19.52 -17.27 11.21
CA GLU A 105 -19.66 -16.63 9.91
C GLU A 105 -18.65 -15.49 9.71
N SER A 106 -18.39 -14.67 10.74
CA SER A 106 -17.39 -13.60 10.64
C SER A 106 -15.97 -14.18 10.58
N HIS A 107 -15.68 -15.21 11.37
CA HIS A 107 -14.41 -15.95 11.32
C HIS A 107 -14.15 -16.49 9.92
N ARG A 108 -15.11 -17.24 9.36
CA ARG A 108 -15.03 -17.81 8.00
C ARG A 108 -14.74 -16.75 6.95
N ARG A 109 -15.45 -15.62 6.98
CA ARG A 109 -15.25 -14.51 6.02
C ARG A 109 -13.88 -13.85 6.18
N MET A 110 -13.40 -13.70 7.40
CA MET A 110 -12.06 -13.13 7.64
C MET A 110 -10.96 -14.07 7.16
N GLN A 111 -11.12 -15.38 7.35
CA GLN A 111 -10.21 -16.39 6.80
C GLN A 111 -10.21 -16.35 5.27
N GLU A 112 -11.39 -16.35 4.63
CA GLU A 112 -11.51 -16.26 3.16
C GLU A 112 -10.90 -14.95 2.61
N ALA A 113 -11.07 -13.84 3.34
CA ALA A 113 -10.44 -12.58 3.00
C ALA A 113 -8.91 -12.65 3.09
N LEU A 114 -8.37 -13.24 4.16
CA LEU A 114 -6.94 -13.45 4.35
C LEU A 114 -6.38 -14.32 3.23
N ASP A 115 -7.00 -15.47 2.96
CA ASP A 115 -6.57 -16.42 1.92
C ASP A 115 -6.53 -15.76 0.52
N TYR A 116 -7.53 -14.93 0.22
CA TYR A 116 -7.61 -14.19 -1.05
C TYR A 116 -6.52 -13.12 -1.18
N LEU A 117 -6.19 -12.42 -0.10
CA LEU A 117 -5.31 -11.25 -0.13
C LEU A 117 -3.84 -11.59 0.12
N TRP A 118 -3.54 -12.71 0.80
CA TRP A 118 -2.19 -13.11 1.18
C TRP A 118 -1.20 -13.17 0.00
N PRO A 119 -1.59 -13.67 -1.20
CA PRO A 119 -0.69 -13.66 -2.37
C PRO A 119 -0.23 -12.28 -2.82
N TYR A 120 -0.82 -11.17 -2.36
CA TYR A 120 -0.41 -9.81 -2.72
C TYR A 120 0.55 -9.18 -1.71
N VAL A 121 0.75 -9.78 -0.54
CA VAL A 121 1.60 -9.25 0.54
C VAL A 121 3.08 -9.26 0.12
N GLY A 122 3.52 -10.29 -0.60
CA GLY A 122 4.93 -10.49 -0.91
C GLY A 122 5.57 -9.38 -1.76
N GLU A 123 4.79 -8.66 -2.57
CA GLU A 123 5.30 -7.55 -3.40
C GLU A 123 5.93 -6.41 -2.59
N MET A 124 5.42 -6.17 -1.38
CA MET A 124 5.88 -5.10 -0.49
C MET A 124 7.34 -5.27 -0.04
N PHE A 125 7.90 -6.47 -0.16
CA PHE A 125 9.23 -6.85 0.32
C PHE A 125 10.18 -7.28 -0.80
N GLN A 126 9.84 -6.94 -2.06
CA GLN A 126 10.74 -7.14 -3.18
C GLN A 126 11.61 -5.91 -3.37
N SER A 127 12.89 -6.10 -3.65
CA SER A 127 13.83 -5.00 -3.91
C SER A 127 14.23 -5.01 -5.37
N ASP A 128 14.40 -3.83 -5.94
CA ASP A 128 14.94 -3.61 -7.27
C ASP A 128 16.13 -2.64 -7.28
N ASP A 129 16.62 -2.28 -8.48
CA ASP A 129 17.76 -1.38 -8.63
C ASP A 129 17.46 0.05 -8.12
N VAL A 130 16.19 0.49 -8.14
CA VAL A 130 15.78 1.79 -7.60
C VAL A 130 15.87 1.75 -6.08
N ASP A 131 15.36 0.69 -5.46
CA ASP A 131 15.48 0.49 -4.01
C ASP A 131 16.95 0.47 -3.57
N ALA A 132 17.81 -0.22 -4.31
CA ALA A 132 19.25 -0.29 -4.02
C ALA A 132 19.92 1.10 -4.03
N GLU A 133 19.62 1.95 -5.01
CA GLU A 133 20.15 3.32 -5.04
C GLU A 133 19.53 4.20 -3.93
N MET A 134 18.26 4.03 -3.57
CA MET A 134 17.65 4.74 -2.45
C MET A 134 18.28 4.36 -1.11
N VAL A 135 18.59 3.08 -0.91
CA VAL A 135 19.30 2.59 0.29
C VAL A 135 20.70 3.18 0.38
N LYS A 136 21.45 3.14 -0.73
CA LYS A 136 22.80 3.69 -0.82
C LYS A 136 22.83 5.21 -0.56
N ALA A 137 21.80 5.93 -0.99
CA ALA A 137 21.62 7.36 -0.71
C ALA A 137 21.11 7.64 0.73
N GLY A 138 20.70 6.61 1.47
CA GLY A 138 20.09 6.75 2.79
C GLY A 138 18.67 7.32 2.78
N ILE A 139 17.99 7.30 1.63
CA ILE A 139 16.68 7.94 1.43
C ILE A 139 15.54 7.01 1.87
N ALA A 140 15.62 5.72 1.56
CA ALA A 140 14.61 4.73 1.88
C ALA A 140 15.27 3.44 2.41
N PRO A 141 14.56 2.64 3.23
CA PRO A 141 15.05 1.33 3.65
C PRO A 141 15.02 0.33 2.48
N ASP A 142 15.78 -0.75 2.63
CA ASP A 142 15.63 -1.93 1.76
C ASP A 142 14.28 -2.61 2.07
N PRO A 143 13.36 -2.76 1.10
CA PRO A 143 12.07 -3.42 1.32
C PRO A 143 12.19 -4.81 1.94
N VAL A 144 13.21 -5.60 1.55
CA VAL A 144 13.42 -6.96 2.10
C VAL A 144 13.64 -6.91 3.62
N ALA A 145 14.34 -5.90 4.12
CA ALA A 145 14.65 -5.76 5.54
C ALA A 145 13.43 -5.47 6.42
N LEU A 146 12.29 -5.08 5.83
CA LEU A 146 11.06 -4.80 6.56
C LEU A 146 10.26 -6.07 6.89
N ARG A 147 10.60 -7.20 6.26
CA ARG A 147 9.79 -8.41 6.29
C ARG A 147 9.65 -9.02 7.67
N GLU A 148 10.74 -9.10 8.43
CA GLU A 148 10.75 -9.73 9.75
C GLU A 148 9.84 -8.99 10.75
N GLU A 149 9.94 -7.66 10.78
CA GLU A 149 9.11 -6.81 11.64
C GLU A 149 7.63 -6.88 11.23
N TYR A 150 7.36 -6.92 9.92
CA TYR A 150 6.00 -7.08 9.40
C TYR A 150 5.38 -8.42 9.77
N ASP A 151 6.10 -9.52 9.53
CA ASP A 151 5.62 -10.87 9.85
C ASP A 151 5.35 -10.99 11.35
N ALA A 152 6.23 -10.47 12.22
CA ALA A 152 6.01 -10.47 13.66
C ALA A 152 4.74 -9.71 14.08
N LEU A 153 4.49 -8.53 13.49
CA LEU A 153 3.29 -7.74 13.75
C LEU A 153 2.02 -8.47 13.28
N VAL A 154 2.04 -8.93 12.02
CA VAL A 154 0.89 -9.59 11.39
C VAL A 154 0.56 -10.91 12.07
N TYR A 155 1.57 -11.71 12.42
CA TYR A 155 1.38 -12.99 13.09
C TYR A 155 0.73 -12.84 14.46
N ARG A 156 1.14 -11.83 15.23
CA ARG A 156 0.51 -11.53 16.51
C ARG A 156 -0.98 -11.23 16.34
N ILE A 157 -1.33 -10.31 15.45
CA ILE A 157 -2.74 -9.92 15.25
C ILE A 157 -3.59 -11.07 14.67
N LEU A 158 -3.06 -11.82 13.70
CA LEU A 158 -3.80 -12.95 13.12
C LEU A 158 -3.97 -14.10 14.11
N SER A 159 -2.99 -14.32 14.99
CA SER A 159 -3.10 -15.28 16.10
C SER A 159 -4.17 -14.85 17.10
N ASP A 160 -4.19 -13.57 17.49
CA ASP A 160 -5.23 -13.01 18.37
C ASP A 160 -6.62 -13.11 17.72
N ALA A 161 -6.69 -12.99 16.39
CA ALA A 161 -7.91 -13.17 15.60
C ALA A 161 -8.31 -14.63 15.37
N THR A 162 -7.52 -15.60 15.86
CA THR A 162 -7.72 -17.06 15.62
C THR A 162 -7.74 -17.47 14.14
N LEU A 163 -7.08 -16.69 13.28
CA LEU A 163 -6.97 -16.96 11.84
C LEU A 163 -5.70 -17.73 11.53
N THR A 164 -5.77 -18.59 10.51
CA THR A 164 -4.63 -19.39 10.04
C THR A 164 -3.91 -18.66 8.92
N ILE A 165 -2.61 -18.43 9.07
CA ILE A 165 -1.79 -17.80 8.04
C ILE A 165 -1.57 -18.80 6.88
N PRO A 166 -1.81 -18.42 5.62
CA PRO A 166 -1.54 -19.30 4.50
C PRO A 166 -0.05 -19.64 4.36
N GLU A 167 0.28 -20.93 4.19
CA GLU A 167 1.66 -21.44 4.07
C GLU A 167 2.35 -21.07 2.75
N SER A 168 1.56 -20.71 1.74
CA SER A 168 2.08 -20.41 0.40
C SER A 168 3.03 -19.22 0.42
N ARG A 169 4.20 -19.40 -0.20
CA ARG A 169 5.20 -18.33 -0.41
C ARG A 169 5.02 -17.62 -1.75
N PHE A 170 4.02 -18.01 -2.54
CA PHE A 170 3.74 -17.37 -3.82
C PHE A 170 3.32 -15.90 -3.61
N ALA A 171 3.82 -15.02 -4.46
CA ALA A 171 3.44 -13.62 -4.46
C ALA A 171 3.20 -13.10 -5.88
N HIS A 172 2.06 -12.45 -6.09
CA HIS A 172 1.86 -11.56 -7.23
C HIS A 172 2.84 -10.39 -7.14
N LYS A 173 3.27 -9.86 -8.29
CA LYS A 173 4.23 -8.77 -8.39
C LYS A 173 4.09 -8.02 -9.71
N GLY A 174 4.56 -6.79 -9.71
CA GLY A 174 4.72 -5.97 -10.92
C GLY A 174 4.11 -4.59 -10.79
N GLY A 175 3.22 -4.36 -9.81
CA GLY A 175 2.56 -3.09 -9.59
C GLY A 175 3.56 -2.01 -9.18
N ARG A 176 4.52 -2.34 -8.30
CA ARG A 176 5.57 -1.38 -7.88
C ARG A 176 6.47 -0.89 -9.01
N THR A 177 6.65 -1.67 -10.07
CA THR A 177 7.48 -1.31 -11.23
C THR A 177 6.66 -0.87 -12.43
N GLY A 178 5.33 -1.03 -12.38
CA GLY A 178 4.41 -0.87 -13.52
C GLY A 178 4.55 -1.96 -14.58
N ALA A 179 5.33 -3.01 -14.34
CA ALA A 179 5.52 -4.10 -15.31
C ALA A 179 4.23 -4.91 -15.51
N MET A 180 3.41 -5.01 -14.47
CA MET A 180 2.12 -5.69 -14.52
C MET A 180 1.21 -5.15 -13.43
N HIS A 181 -0.03 -4.86 -13.78
CA HIS A 181 -1.13 -4.64 -12.85
C HIS A 181 -2.18 -5.73 -13.03
N THR A 182 -3.05 -5.90 -12.03
CA THR A 182 -4.28 -6.69 -12.20
C THR A 182 -5.19 -6.02 -13.23
N GLU A 183 -6.15 -6.76 -13.76
CA GLU A 183 -7.18 -6.21 -14.64
C GLU A 183 -8.02 -5.10 -13.97
N HIS A 184 -7.99 -5.02 -12.64
CA HIS A 184 -8.79 -4.07 -11.86
C HIS A 184 -8.29 -2.62 -11.99
N LEU A 185 -6.97 -2.39 -12.12
CA LEU A 185 -6.44 -1.03 -12.16
C LEU A 185 -7.01 -0.23 -13.32
N GLY A 186 -7.12 -0.82 -14.51
CA GLY A 186 -7.70 -0.16 -15.67
C GLY A 186 -9.13 0.35 -15.40
N HIS A 187 -9.96 -0.46 -14.75
CA HIS A 187 -11.31 -0.06 -14.36
C HIS A 187 -11.32 1.10 -13.36
N LEU A 188 -10.42 1.08 -12.36
CA LEU A 188 -10.28 2.18 -11.40
C LEU A 188 -9.85 3.48 -12.08
N LEU A 189 -8.83 3.42 -12.95
CA LEU A 189 -8.30 4.61 -13.62
C LEU A 189 -9.32 5.22 -14.58
N THR A 190 -10.11 4.41 -15.29
CA THR A 190 -11.16 4.97 -16.16
C THR A 190 -12.17 5.80 -15.39
N GLN A 191 -12.55 5.40 -14.17
CA GLN A 191 -13.44 6.20 -13.32
C GLN A 191 -12.72 7.41 -12.73
N MET A 192 -11.54 7.21 -12.14
CA MET A 192 -10.77 8.26 -11.47
C MET A 192 -10.37 9.40 -12.41
N GLN A 193 -9.99 9.07 -13.65
CA GLN A 193 -9.40 10.01 -14.61
C GLN A 193 -10.42 10.57 -15.61
N TRP A 194 -11.68 10.10 -15.57
CA TRP A 194 -12.69 10.44 -16.58
C TRP A 194 -12.81 11.95 -16.81
N LEU A 195 -13.02 12.73 -15.74
CA LEU A 195 -13.29 14.16 -15.86
C LEU A 195 -12.09 14.92 -16.44
N GLN A 196 -10.87 14.59 -15.99
CA GLN A 196 -9.65 15.22 -16.49
C GLN A 196 -9.35 14.86 -17.94
N ARG A 197 -9.66 13.62 -18.36
CA ARG A 197 -9.50 13.19 -19.76
C ARG A 197 -10.58 13.77 -20.67
N ALA A 198 -11.79 13.97 -20.18
CA ALA A 198 -12.89 14.57 -20.94
C ALA A 198 -12.70 16.07 -21.16
N TYR A 199 -12.09 16.77 -20.20
CA TYR A 199 -11.89 18.23 -20.23
C TYR A 199 -10.43 18.60 -19.94
N PRO A 200 -9.49 18.28 -20.85
CA PRO A 200 -8.06 18.49 -20.60
C PRO A 200 -7.70 19.97 -20.44
N GLY A 201 -6.84 20.28 -19.47
CA GLY A 201 -6.35 21.64 -19.20
C GLY A 201 -7.31 22.54 -18.42
N ALA A 202 -8.48 22.02 -17.99
CA ALA A 202 -9.38 22.72 -17.09
C ALA A 202 -8.78 22.89 -15.69
N LYS A 203 -9.22 23.92 -14.95
CA LYS A 203 -8.83 24.17 -13.56
C LYS A 203 -10.03 23.95 -12.65
N TRP A 204 -9.80 23.33 -11.50
CA TRP A 204 -10.80 22.95 -10.49
C TRP A 204 -10.41 23.50 -9.12
#